data_AF-A0A0C3KEA2-F1
#
_entry.id   AF-A0A0C3KEA2-F1
#
_cell.length_a   1.000
_cell.length_b   1.000
_cell.length_c   1.000
_cell.angle_alpha   90.00
_cell.angle_beta   90.00
_cell.angle_gamma   90.00
#
_symmetry.space_group_name_H-M   'P 1'
#
loop_
_entity.id
_entity.type
_entity.pdbx_description
1 polymer ?
#
loop_
_entity_poly.entity_id
_entity_poly.type
_entity_poly.pdbx_seq_one_letter_code
_entity_poly.pdbx_strand_id
1 'polypeptide(L)'
;MSAPARQSSEPIEGVTSHAGSAGNSDAAASSPPPLKKRRHRDKSRNREPSSSPPGPSLSAATPEKRFTTPPKWTRTPEKQLPKRSPGNRRDVSKVDTFIPGKPTQEYLDEVNIPSQRSEPRFLATESAKAKLLILDLNGTLLYRKKPKTSSVKRPYPRPYIPAFLSWIFHPDNALETMIWSSAQPENVNRMVQVCFGETYEPKLKVIWARDTLGLNQAQYNQKVQTVKNLDVVWKELPYSAGNTLLIDDSPLKAHMQPYNHIVLREYDHALFVRRHDPEAPKDETLLGVIGLLSEAIRQSNVAHWIREGGPMKPPGFEAPEQYILEPSATNPKEGASPQPKRSSSLSRSVTSSPVLASNADTLPDSSEVERMAAIETLWFQDEAILAAWVQIGRVELERLGIAPEVGAIDGEGNSSML
;
A
#
# COMPACT_ATOMS: atom_id res chain seq x y z
N MET A 1 21.54 -18.49 56.85
CA MET A 1 21.47 -19.31 58.08
C MET A 1 20.06 -19.21 58.64
N SER A 2 19.63 -20.22 59.42
CA SER A 2 18.46 -20.20 60.33
C SER A 2 17.05 -19.96 59.74
N ALA A 3 16.28 -21.05 59.64
CA ALA A 3 14.86 -21.07 60.02
C ALA A 3 14.74 -21.46 61.52
N PRO A 4 13.55 -21.45 62.18
CA PRO A 4 12.73 -22.67 62.23
C PRO A 4 11.19 -22.51 62.47
N ALA A 5 10.47 -23.65 62.40
CA ALA A 5 9.13 -23.98 62.95
C ALA A 5 7.88 -23.24 62.37
N ARG A 6 6.68 -23.82 62.13
CA ARG A 6 5.86 -24.95 62.71
C ARG A 6 5.12 -24.58 64.02
N GLN A 7 3.87 -25.01 64.28
CA GLN A 7 2.90 -25.84 63.51
C GLN A 7 1.53 -25.09 63.39
N SER A 8 0.26 -25.53 63.53
CA SER A 8 -0.50 -26.77 63.88
C SER A 8 -1.96 -26.62 63.36
N SER A 9 -2.44 -27.41 62.39
CA SER A 9 -3.38 -28.57 62.53
C SER A 9 -4.84 -28.31 63.00
N GLU A 10 -5.80 -28.56 62.08
CA GLU A 10 -7.10 -29.32 62.12
C GLU A 10 -7.65 -29.89 63.47
N PRO A 11 -8.98 -30.25 63.63
CA PRO A 11 -9.80 -30.99 62.63
C PRO A 11 -11.38 -30.94 62.65
N ILE A 12 -11.97 -31.71 61.70
CA ILE A 12 -13.14 -32.66 61.81
C ILE A 12 -14.62 -32.27 61.50
N GLU A 13 -15.19 -33.06 60.56
CA GLU A 13 -16.59 -33.55 60.31
C GLU A 13 -17.82 -32.61 60.24
N GLY A 14 -18.90 -32.94 59.49
CA GLY A 14 -19.10 -34.01 58.49
C GLY A 14 -20.57 -34.43 58.28
N VAL A 15 -20.89 -35.00 57.09
CA VAL A 15 -22.11 -35.80 56.71
C VAL A 15 -23.51 -35.09 56.89
N THR A 16 -24.57 -35.25 56.08
CA THR A 16 -25.11 -36.41 55.33
C THR A 16 -25.82 -36.04 54.00
N SER A 17 -26.12 -37.07 53.21
CA SER A 17 -26.86 -37.06 51.94
C SER A 17 -28.39 -37.12 52.09
N HIS A 18 -29.14 -36.77 51.05
CA HIS A 18 -30.34 -37.51 50.63
C HIS A 18 -30.62 -37.37 49.11
N ALA A 19 -31.44 -38.26 48.55
CA ALA A 19 -31.69 -38.37 47.11
C ALA A 19 -33.15 -38.73 46.77
N GLY A 20 -33.58 -38.45 45.54
CA GLY A 20 -34.90 -38.74 44.98
C GLY A 20 -35.26 -37.72 43.88
N SER A 21 -35.68 -37.99 42.63
CA SER A 21 -35.99 -39.17 41.79
C SER A 21 -37.41 -39.05 41.20
N ALA A 22 -37.58 -39.53 39.96
CA ALA A 22 -38.76 -39.45 39.08
C ALA A 22 -39.17 -38.03 38.60
N GLY A 23 -39.68 -37.85 37.37
CA GLY A 23 -39.70 -38.76 36.21
C GLY A 23 -40.84 -38.49 35.19
N ASN A 24 -40.57 -38.70 33.89
CA ASN A 24 -41.52 -38.78 32.77
C ASN A 24 -42.37 -37.50 32.43
N SER A 25 -42.97 -37.34 31.24
CA SER A 25 -42.92 -38.09 29.95
C SER A 25 -43.48 -37.27 28.77
N ASP A 26 -42.89 -37.45 27.58
CA ASP A 26 -43.49 -37.54 26.23
C ASP A 26 -44.44 -36.50 25.58
N ALA A 27 -44.36 -36.51 24.24
CA ALA A 27 -45.37 -36.09 23.23
C ALA A 27 -45.65 -34.59 22.96
N ALA A 28 -46.13 -34.16 21.77
CA ALA A 28 -45.95 -34.67 20.40
C ALA A 28 -46.50 -33.68 19.33
N ALA A 29 -45.91 -33.73 18.12
CA ALA A 29 -46.52 -33.48 16.80
C ALA A 29 -46.94 -32.06 16.31
N SER A 30 -47.05 -31.98 14.97
CA SER A 30 -47.91 -31.09 14.15
C SER A 30 -47.41 -29.69 13.71
N SER A 31 -47.07 -29.63 12.42
CA SER A 31 -47.22 -28.49 11.49
C SER A 31 -48.39 -28.84 10.51
N PRO A 32 -48.85 -28.03 9.50
CA PRO A 32 -48.16 -26.92 8.83
C PRO A 32 -49.10 -25.71 8.45
N PRO A 33 -49.18 -25.10 7.22
CA PRO A 33 -49.41 -23.64 7.05
C PRO A 33 -50.68 -23.40 6.16
N PRO A 34 -50.82 -22.38 5.26
CA PRO A 34 -50.12 -21.10 5.03
C PRO A 34 -51.09 -19.90 4.85
N LEU A 35 -50.60 -18.73 4.37
CA LEU A 35 -51.15 -18.09 3.14
C LEU A 35 -50.31 -16.89 2.62
N LYS A 36 -50.37 -16.65 1.31
CA LYS A 36 -49.78 -15.48 0.61
C LYS A 36 -50.86 -14.43 0.34
N LYS A 37 -50.50 -13.13 0.28
CA LYS A 37 -51.21 -12.15 -0.58
C LYS A 37 -50.33 -10.96 -0.97
N ARG A 38 -50.24 -10.72 -2.29
CA ARG A 38 -49.67 -9.50 -2.90
C ARG A 38 -50.74 -8.40 -2.90
N ARG A 39 -50.34 -7.13 -2.82
CA ARG A 39 -51.09 -6.04 -3.50
C ARG A 39 -50.24 -4.81 -3.77
N HIS A 40 -50.24 -4.35 -5.03
CA HIS A 40 -49.92 -2.96 -5.36
C HIS A 40 -51.11 -2.06 -4.98
N ARG A 41 -50.83 -0.79 -4.67
CA ARG A 41 -51.59 0.33 -5.25
C ARG A 41 -50.67 1.55 -5.43
N ASP A 42 -51.12 2.47 -6.27
CA ASP A 42 -50.41 3.60 -6.88
C ASP A 42 -51.26 4.89 -6.71
N LYS A 43 -50.67 6.06 -7.02
CA LYS A 43 -51.27 7.39 -7.29
C LYS A 43 -51.48 8.40 -6.14
N SER A 44 -50.45 9.23 -5.92
CA SER A 44 -50.39 10.69 -6.18
C SER A 44 -51.58 11.63 -5.84
N ARG A 45 -51.27 12.82 -5.28
CA ARG A 45 -51.74 14.16 -5.76
C ARG A 45 -51.06 15.37 -5.06
N ASN A 46 -50.83 16.45 -5.83
CA ASN A 46 -50.69 17.92 -5.57
C ASN A 46 -50.39 18.47 -4.15
N ARG A 47 -49.47 19.44 -3.96
CA ARG A 47 -49.49 20.91 -4.33
C ARG A 47 -50.67 21.68 -3.69
N GLU A 48 -50.58 22.90 -3.13
CA GLU A 48 -49.51 23.92 -2.89
C GLU A 48 -50.05 24.95 -1.82
N PRO A 49 -49.67 26.24 -1.72
CA PRO A 49 -48.48 26.84 -1.07
C PRO A 49 -48.81 27.86 0.07
N SER A 50 -47.79 28.47 0.72
CA SER A 50 -47.92 29.73 1.51
C SER A 50 -46.57 30.49 1.60
N SER A 51 -46.56 31.76 2.04
CA SER A 51 -45.46 32.71 1.74
C SER A 51 -45.18 33.86 2.75
N SER A 52 -43.89 34.05 3.11
CA SER A 52 -43.20 35.36 3.37
C SER A 52 -43.60 36.22 4.60
N PRO A 53 -42.85 37.28 5.02
CA PRO A 53 -41.38 37.54 5.06
C PRO A 53 -40.92 38.05 6.49
N PRO A 54 -39.98 39.03 6.71
CA PRO A 54 -38.53 38.79 6.86
C PRO A 54 -37.76 39.46 8.05
N GLY A 55 -36.54 38.98 8.33
CA GLY A 55 -35.37 39.75 8.87
C GLY A 55 -35.20 39.84 10.40
N PRO A 56 -34.07 40.40 10.92
CA PRO A 56 -32.85 40.88 10.25
C PRO A 56 -31.57 40.05 10.62
N SER A 57 -30.38 40.56 10.27
CA SER A 57 -29.07 39.88 10.40
C SER A 57 -28.26 40.22 11.65
N LEU A 58 -27.33 39.33 12.04
CA LEU A 58 -25.99 39.70 12.55
C LEU A 58 -24.93 38.69 12.11
N SER A 59 -23.64 39.04 12.21
CA SER A 59 -22.54 38.43 11.45
C SER A 59 -21.48 37.73 12.29
N ALA A 60 -20.97 36.60 11.79
CA ALA A 60 -19.65 36.06 12.10
C ALA A 60 -19.06 35.45 10.81
N ALA A 61 -17.75 35.62 10.57
CA ALA A 61 -17.11 35.23 9.33
C ALA A 61 -15.99 34.19 9.55
N THR A 62 -16.03 33.10 8.79
CA THR A 62 -15.01 32.03 8.77
C THR A 62 -14.65 31.71 7.31
N PRO A 63 -13.38 31.66 6.92
CA PRO A 63 -12.99 31.54 5.51
C PRO A 63 -13.03 30.10 4.97
N GLU A 64 -14.18 29.68 4.42
CA GLU A 64 -14.26 28.48 3.56
C GLU A 64 -13.40 28.65 2.28
N LYS A 65 -12.23 28.02 2.21
CA LYS A 65 -11.57 27.77 0.91
C LYS A 65 -12.21 26.56 0.23
N ARG A 66 -13.27 26.83 -0.54
CA ARG A 66 -14.05 25.82 -1.26
C ARG A 66 -13.25 25.07 -2.31
N PHE A 67 -13.63 23.81 -2.50
CA PHE A 67 -13.24 22.95 -3.61
C PHE A 67 -13.39 23.67 -4.97
N THR A 68 -12.29 23.75 -5.72
CA THR A 68 -12.32 24.19 -7.12
C THR A 68 -12.85 23.06 -8.00
N THR A 69 -14.10 23.15 -8.45
CA THR A 69 -14.66 22.21 -9.43
C THR A 69 -13.87 22.27 -10.74
N PRO A 70 -13.49 21.14 -11.36
CA PRO A 70 -12.85 21.14 -12.68
C PRO A 70 -13.81 21.73 -13.74
N PRO A 71 -13.27 22.30 -14.84
CA PRO A 71 -14.08 23.00 -15.83
C PRO A 71 -15.05 22.07 -16.54
N LYS A 72 -16.33 22.44 -16.54
CA LYS A 72 -17.39 21.73 -17.28
C LYS A 72 -17.14 21.82 -18.78
N TRP A 73 -16.66 20.74 -19.38
CA TRP A 73 -16.60 20.60 -20.84
C TRP A 73 -18.01 20.69 -21.43
N THR A 74 -18.21 21.65 -22.33
CA THR A 74 -19.47 21.82 -23.07
C THR A 74 -19.56 20.78 -24.19
N ARG A 75 -20.74 20.16 -24.35
CA ARG A 75 -21.00 19.26 -25.47
C ARG A 75 -21.02 20.05 -26.78
N THR A 76 -19.98 19.91 -27.59
CA THR A 76 -20.02 20.25 -29.02
C THR A 76 -21.11 19.42 -29.71
N PRO A 77 -21.86 19.99 -30.67
CA PRO A 77 -22.94 19.28 -31.36
C PRO A 77 -22.40 18.11 -32.21
N GLU A 78 -23.19 17.05 -32.25
CA GLU A 78 -22.80 15.73 -32.75
C GLU A 78 -22.75 15.69 -34.28
N LYS A 79 -21.55 15.90 -34.86
CA LYS A 79 -21.29 15.59 -36.27
C LYS A 79 -21.38 14.08 -36.47
N GLN A 80 -22.33 13.65 -37.30
CA GLN A 80 -22.61 12.24 -37.58
C GLN A 80 -21.35 11.52 -38.10
N LEU A 81 -20.90 10.50 -37.36
CA LEU A 81 -19.82 9.62 -37.79
C LEU A 81 -20.31 8.73 -38.95
N PRO A 82 -19.50 8.53 -40.01
CA PRO A 82 -19.89 7.68 -41.13
C PRO A 82 -20.06 6.22 -40.70
N LYS A 83 -21.03 5.53 -41.32
CA LYS A 83 -21.34 4.12 -41.02
C LYS A 83 -20.12 3.24 -41.30
N ARG A 84 -19.78 2.35 -40.35
CA ARG A 84 -18.66 1.41 -40.49
C ARG A 84 -18.89 0.42 -41.64
N SER A 85 -17.99 0.41 -42.62
CA SER A 85 -17.84 -0.72 -43.55
C SER A 85 -17.33 -1.96 -42.80
N PRO A 86 -17.81 -3.17 -43.12
CA PRO A 86 -17.24 -4.41 -42.61
C PRO A 86 -15.92 -4.73 -43.32
N GLY A 87 -14.97 -5.33 -42.60
CA GLY A 87 -13.76 -5.89 -43.19
C GLY A 87 -12.58 -4.92 -43.28
N ASN A 88 -11.84 -4.80 -42.17
CA ASN A 88 -10.38 -4.79 -42.28
C ASN A 88 -9.80 -5.54 -41.08
N ARG A 89 -9.02 -6.60 -41.32
CA ARG A 89 -8.27 -7.28 -40.25
C ARG A 89 -7.25 -6.27 -39.74
N ARG A 90 -7.34 -5.88 -38.47
CA ARG A 90 -6.29 -5.04 -37.88
C ARG A 90 -5.02 -5.87 -37.81
N ASP A 91 -3.94 -5.26 -38.29
CA ASP A 91 -2.59 -5.72 -38.03
C ASP A 91 -2.37 -5.86 -36.51
N VAL A 92 -1.78 -6.97 -36.10
CA VAL A 92 -1.57 -7.36 -34.70
C VAL A 92 -0.13 -7.06 -34.25
N SER A 93 0.72 -6.55 -35.15
CA SER A 93 2.18 -6.50 -34.98
C SER A 93 2.74 -5.30 -34.18
N LYS A 94 1.92 -4.31 -33.79
CA LYS A 94 2.36 -3.24 -32.87
C LYS A 94 2.14 -3.62 -31.42
N VAL A 95 3.06 -4.43 -30.89
CA VAL A 95 3.28 -4.56 -29.45
C VAL A 95 3.74 -3.20 -28.92
N ASP A 96 2.99 -2.63 -27.98
CA ASP A 96 3.36 -1.42 -27.25
C ASP A 96 4.44 -1.81 -26.23
N THR A 97 5.70 -1.85 -26.68
CA THR A 97 6.85 -2.24 -25.86
C THR A 97 7.14 -1.14 -24.84
N PHE A 98 6.53 -1.28 -23.66
CA PHE A 98 6.77 -0.40 -22.52
C PHE A 98 8.26 -0.41 -22.14
N ILE A 99 8.92 0.74 -22.30
CA ILE A 99 10.30 0.96 -21.86
C ILE A 99 10.25 1.70 -20.51
N PRO A 100 10.76 1.13 -19.41
CA PRO A 100 10.92 1.85 -18.16
C PRO A 100 11.87 3.05 -18.33
N GLY A 101 11.41 4.25 -18.00
CA GLY A 101 12.26 5.42 -17.84
C GLY A 101 13.19 5.29 -16.63
N LYS A 102 14.38 5.91 -16.68
CA LYS A 102 15.33 5.90 -15.55
C LYS A 102 14.99 6.97 -14.49
N PRO A 103 15.49 6.82 -13.24
CA PRO A 103 15.50 7.91 -12.26
C PRO A 103 16.34 9.11 -12.74
N THR A 104 16.01 10.31 -12.26
CA THR A 104 16.77 11.54 -12.56
C THR A 104 17.96 11.72 -11.63
N GLN A 105 18.94 12.54 -12.00
CA GLN A 105 20.10 12.80 -11.15
C GLN A 105 19.69 13.56 -9.88
N GLU A 106 18.81 14.55 -10.01
CA GLU A 106 18.31 15.37 -8.91
C GLU A 106 17.57 14.51 -7.86
N TYR A 107 16.85 13.48 -8.33
CA TYR A 107 16.24 12.48 -7.47
C TYR A 107 17.30 11.63 -6.75
N LEU A 108 18.29 11.11 -7.49
CA LEU A 108 19.36 10.30 -6.89
C LEU A 108 20.20 11.10 -5.89
N ASP A 109 20.37 12.40 -6.10
CA ASP A 109 21.05 13.31 -5.19
C ASP A 109 20.26 13.53 -3.89
N GLU A 110 18.93 13.63 -3.94
CA GLU A 110 18.10 13.63 -2.72
C GLU A 110 18.15 12.27 -2.00
N VAL A 111 18.13 11.16 -2.75
CA VAL A 111 18.28 9.80 -2.21
C VAL A 111 19.67 9.58 -1.60
N ASN A 112 20.71 10.28 -2.06
CA ASN A 112 22.07 10.24 -1.48
C ASN A 112 22.18 10.95 -0.12
N ILE A 113 21.18 11.72 0.33
CA ILE A 113 21.22 12.41 1.63
C ILE A 113 21.00 11.40 2.77
N PRO A 114 21.97 11.18 3.69
CA PRO A 114 21.87 10.13 4.70
C PRO A 114 20.63 10.21 5.59
N SER A 115 19.91 9.09 5.70
CA SER A 115 18.83 8.98 6.68
C SER A 115 19.38 8.90 8.10
N GLN A 116 18.70 9.57 9.02
CA GLN A 116 18.89 9.48 10.45
C GLN A 116 17.60 8.95 11.09
N ARG A 117 17.71 7.91 11.91
CA ARG A 117 16.61 7.33 12.67
C ARG A 117 16.37 8.14 13.93
N SER A 118 15.15 8.63 14.16
CA SER A 118 14.75 9.21 15.44
C SER A 118 14.22 8.12 16.40
N GLU A 119 14.12 8.46 17.69
CA GLU A 119 13.27 7.71 18.62
C GLU A 119 11.77 7.95 18.36
N PRO A 120 10.86 7.10 18.88
CA PRO A 120 9.43 7.29 18.74
C PRO A 120 9.01 8.64 19.32
N ARG A 121 8.25 9.42 18.55
CA ARG A 121 7.70 10.68 19.03
C ARG A 121 6.40 10.41 19.78
N PHE A 122 6.49 10.29 21.10
CA PHE A 122 5.32 10.17 21.99
C PHE A 122 4.39 11.40 21.96
N LEU A 123 4.84 12.52 21.37
CA LEU A 123 4.03 13.70 21.07
C LEU A 123 4.47 14.28 19.71
N ALA A 124 3.52 14.63 18.86
CA ALA A 124 3.77 15.28 17.58
C ALA A 124 4.17 16.75 17.79
N THR A 125 5.48 17.01 17.90
CA THR A 125 6.01 18.39 17.93
C THR A 125 5.83 19.05 16.56
N GLU A 126 5.34 20.29 16.51
CA GLU A 126 5.01 21.01 15.26
C GLU A 126 6.16 21.10 14.24
N SER A 127 7.41 20.99 14.70
CA SER A 127 8.60 20.97 13.84
C SER A 127 8.79 19.67 13.03
N ALA A 128 8.04 18.61 13.30
CA ALA A 128 8.13 17.35 12.57
C ALA A 128 7.28 17.41 11.28
N LYS A 129 7.94 17.53 10.12
CA LYS A 129 7.25 17.41 8.82
C LYS A 129 6.58 16.04 8.70
N ALA A 130 5.27 16.04 8.45
CA ALA A 130 4.52 14.84 8.10
C ALA A 130 5.10 14.15 6.85
N LYS A 131 4.86 12.85 6.72
CA LYS A 131 5.22 12.06 5.54
C LYS A 131 3.98 11.76 4.70
N LEU A 132 4.14 11.70 3.38
CA LEU A 132 3.10 11.31 2.45
C LEU A 132 3.12 9.79 2.25
N LEU A 133 1.99 9.14 2.51
CA LEU A 133 1.76 7.74 2.18
C LEU A 133 0.81 7.64 0.98
N ILE A 134 1.28 7.08 -0.13
CA ILE A 134 0.54 6.88 -1.37
C ILE A 134 0.18 5.40 -1.47
N LEU A 135 -1.09 5.07 -1.68
CA LEU A 135 -1.58 3.68 -1.75
C LEU A 135 -2.26 3.41 -3.11
N ASP A 136 -1.95 2.28 -3.78
CA ASP A 136 -2.93 1.67 -4.70
C ASP A 136 -4.04 0.96 -3.89
N LEU A 137 -5.01 0.40 -4.61
CA LEU A 137 -6.20 -0.25 -4.09
C LEU A 137 -6.27 -1.71 -4.57
N ASN A 138 -6.16 -1.97 -5.87
CA ASN A 138 -6.48 -3.29 -6.42
C ASN A 138 -5.23 -4.18 -6.56
N GLY A 139 -5.13 -5.20 -5.72
CA GLY A 139 -3.93 -6.02 -5.53
C GLY A 139 -3.16 -5.60 -4.28
N THR A 140 -3.26 -4.33 -3.91
CA THR A 140 -2.60 -3.76 -2.73
C THR A 140 -3.47 -3.87 -1.46
N LEU A 141 -4.61 -3.19 -1.42
CA LEU A 141 -5.53 -3.14 -0.25
C LEU A 141 -6.78 -4.00 -0.39
N LEU A 142 -7.15 -4.38 -1.62
CA LEU A 142 -8.34 -5.19 -1.88
C LEU A 142 -8.22 -6.03 -3.16
N TYR A 143 -9.06 -7.06 -3.24
CA TYR A 143 -9.20 -7.95 -4.40
C TYR A 143 -10.50 -7.66 -5.15
N ARG A 144 -10.45 -7.69 -6.49
CA ARG A 144 -11.64 -7.60 -7.36
C ARG A 144 -11.79 -8.82 -8.25
N LYS A 145 -12.89 -9.55 -8.07
CA LYS A 145 -13.32 -10.61 -8.99
C LYS A 145 -13.66 -10.00 -10.35
N LYS A 146 -13.00 -10.49 -11.41
CA LYS A 146 -13.40 -10.22 -12.80
C LYS A 146 -14.88 -10.63 -13.00
N PRO A 147 -15.73 -9.81 -13.65
CA PRO A 147 -17.12 -10.18 -13.88
C PRO A 147 -17.22 -11.43 -14.76
N LYS A 148 -17.86 -12.49 -14.25
CA LYS A 148 -18.28 -13.67 -15.05
C LYS A 148 -19.71 -13.52 -15.60
N THR A 149 -20.47 -12.57 -15.05
CA THR A 149 -21.83 -12.17 -15.47
C THR A 149 -22.01 -10.67 -15.23
N SER A 150 -23.13 -10.09 -15.62
CA SER A 150 -23.48 -8.66 -15.41
C SER A 150 -23.69 -8.26 -13.94
N SER A 151 -23.51 -9.16 -12.97
CA SER A 151 -23.61 -8.80 -11.55
C SER A 151 -22.40 -7.99 -11.07
N VAL A 152 -22.65 -6.77 -10.59
CA VAL A 152 -21.62 -5.96 -9.92
C VAL A 152 -21.28 -6.63 -8.59
N LYS A 153 -20.12 -7.29 -8.52
CA LYS A 153 -19.58 -7.77 -7.25
C LYS A 153 -18.87 -6.64 -6.52
N ARG A 154 -19.11 -6.51 -5.22
CA ARG A 154 -18.36 -5.59 -4.34
C ARG A 154 -16.87 -5.99 -4.38
N PRO A 155 -15.94 -5.02 -4.29
CA PRO A 155 -14.55 -5.31 -3.93
C PRO A 155 -14.49 -6.08 -2.60
N TYR A 156 -13.41 -6.83 -2.39
CA TYR A 156 -13.16 -7.58 -1.16
C TYR A 156 -11.91 -7.03 -0.49
N PRO A 157 -11.99 -6.37 0.67
CA PRO A 157 -10.83 -5.91 1.41
C PRO A 157 -9.83 -7.04 1.70
N ARG A 158 -8.56 -6.65 1.82
CA ARG A 158 -7.49 -7.49 2.38
C ARG A 158 -7.70 -7.65 3.89
N PRO A 159 -7.32 -8.78 4.50
CA PRO A 159 -7.33 -8.91 5.95
C PRO A 159 -6.56 -7.77 6.64
N TYR A 160 -6.99 -7.39 7.84
CA TYR A 160 -6.35 -6.34 8.66
C TYR A 160 -6.49 -4.90 8.13
N ILE A 161 -7.37 -4.64 7.16
CA ILE A 161 -7.70 -3.27 6.73
C ILE A 161 -8.18 -2.35 7.89
N PRO A 162 -9.08 -2.78 8.81
CA PRO A 162 -9.49 -1.93 9.94
C PRO A 162 -8.31 -1.54 10.84
N ALA A 163 -7.42 -2.48 11.16
CA ALA A 163 -6.23 -2.25 11.97
C ALA A 163 -5.23 -1.32 11.25
N PHE A 164 -4.97 -1.56 9.96
CA PHE A 164 -4.10 -0.75 9.12
C PHE A 164 -4.59 0.70 8.98
N LEU A 165 -5.89 0.91 8.76
CA LEU A 165 -6.46 2.26 8.66
C LEU A 165 -6.51 2.98 10.02
N SER A 166 -6.81 2.25 11.10
CA SER A 166 -6.70 2.80 12.45
C SER A 166 -5.27 3.24 12.77
N TRP A 167 -4.26 2.51 12.27
CA TRP A 167 -2.84 2.86 12.46
C TRP A 167 -2.38 4.03 11.58
N ILE A 168 -2.57 4.00 10.24
CA ILE A 168 -2.05 5.08 9.37
C ILE A 168 -2.71 6.44 9.62
N PHE A 169 -3.91 6.45 10.21
CA PHE A 169 -4.62 7.67 10.62
C PHE A 169 -4.58 7.94 12.13
N HIS A 170 -3.72 7.24 12.89
CA HIS A 170 -3.49 7.54 14.30
C HIS A 170 -2.68 8.85 14.44
N PRO A 171 -3.05 9.79 15.35
CA PRO A 171 -2.39 11.10 15.46
C PRO A 171 -0.87 11.03 15.71
N ASP A 172 -0.38 10.07 16.50
CA ASP A 172 1.06 9.85 16.77
C ASP A 172 1.91 9.69 15.49
N ASN A 173 1.34 9.11 14.43
CA ASN A 173 2.14 8.55 13.32
C ASN A 173 2.52 9.59 12.26
N ALA A 174 1.96 10.80 12.31
CA ALA A 174 2.27 11.93 11.41
C ALA A 174 2.29 11.57 9.90
N LEU A 175 1.37 10.69 9.49
CA LEU A 175 1.16 10.28 8.11
C LEU A 175 -0.01 11.04 7.49
N GLU A 176 0.24 11.71 6.36
CA GLU A 176 -0.83 12.15 5.46
C GLU A 176 -0.99 11.10 4.36
N THR A 177 -2.16 10.48 4.27
CA THR A 177 -2.42 9.39 3.31
C THR A 177 -3.16 9.90 2.07
N MET A 178 -2.75 9.47 0.89
CA MET A 178 -3.45 9.67 -0.38
C MET A 178 -3.63 8.36 -1.14
N ILE A 179 -4.65 8.31 -1.99
CA ILE A 179 -4.83 7.23 -2.96
C ILE A 179 -4.22 7.64 -4.30
N TRP A 180 -3.50 6.71 -4.94
CA TRP A 180 -3.23 6.79 -6.37
C TRP A 180 -3.47 5.42 -6.99
N SER A 181 -4.54 5.25 -7.78
CA SER A 181 -4.87 3.94 -8.37
C SER A 181 -4.95 3.95 -9.90
N SER A 182 -4.49 2.86 -10.52
CA SER A 182 -4.54 2.68 -11.98
C SER A 182 -5.91 2.35 -12.58
N ALA A 183 -6.95 2.29 -11.75
CA ALA A 183 -8.35 2.12 -12.14
C ALA A 183 -9.06 3.45 -12.46
N GLN A 184 -10.11 3.41 -13.29
CA GLN A 184 -10.91 4.60 -13.64
C GLN A 184 -11.70 5.15 -12.43
N PRO A 185 -12.00 6.46 -12.35
CA PRO A 185 -12.57 7.11 -11.15
C PRO A 185 -13.80 6.41 -10.55
N GLU A 186 -14.75 5.97 -11.36
CA GLU A 186 -15.99 5.32 -10.89
C GLU A 186 -15.75 3.94 -10.28
N ASN A 187 -14.56 3.37 -10.51
CA ASN A 187 -14.08 2.18 -9.84
C ASN A 187 -13.33 2.54 -8.56
N VAL A 188 -12.49 3.59 -8.59
CA VAL A 188 -11.73 4.07 -7.42
C VAL A 188 -12.68 4.45 -6.29
N ASN A 189 -13.71 5.26 -6.54
CA ASN A 189 -14.66 5.69 -5.50
C ASN A 189 -15.36 4.48 -4.84
N ARG A 190 -15.65 3.40 -5.59
CA ARG A 190 -16.24 2.16 -5.04
C ARG A 190 -15.24 1.30 -4.26
N MET A 191 -13.95 1.48 -4.51
CA MET A 191 -12.87 0.79 -3.81
C MET A 191 -12.50 1.54 -2.52
N VAL A 192 -12.47 2.88 -2.56
CA VAL A 192 -12.24 3.73 -1.38
C VAL A 192 -13.38 3.54 -0.37
N GLN A 193 -14.64 3.75 -0.75
CA GLN A 193 -15.80 3.56 0.16
C GLN A 193 -15.99 2.11 0.67
N VAL A 194 -15.24 1.12 0.17
CA VAL A 194 -15.25 -0.28 0.67
C VAL A 194 -14.05 -0.62 1.54
N CYS A 195 -12.96 0.16 1.50
CA CYS A 195 -11.82 0.02 2.41
C CYS A 195 -11.85 1.05 3.54
N PHE A 196 -12.15 2.31 3.23
CA PHE A 196 -12.00 3.47 4.12
C PHE A 196 -13.32 3.89 4.77
N GLY A 197 -14.45 3.72 4.07
CA GLY A 197 -15.77 4.12 4.57
C GLY A 197 -15.89 5.61 4.90
N GLU A 198 -17.00 5.98 5.52
CA GLU A 198 -17.28 7.38 5.88
C GLU A 198 -16.33 7.93 6.97
N THR A 199 -15.67 7.04 7.73
CA THR A 199 -14.72 7.40 8.80
C THR A 199 -13.32 7.78 8.31
N TYR A 200 -12.83 7.15 7.24
CA TYR A 200 -11.47 7.36 6.75
C TYR A 200 -11.38 7.98 5.35
N GLU A 201 -12.43 7.91 4.50
CA GLU A 201 -12.42 8.60 3.20
C GLU A 201 -12.22 10.13 3.37
N PRO A 202 -12.90 10.83 4.31
CA PRO A 202 -12.69 12.26 4.53
C PRO A 202 -11.33 12.65 5.11
N LYS A 203 -10.51 11.68 5.54
CA LYS A 203 -9.14 11.90 6.06
C LYS A 203 -8.07 11.80 4.97
N LEU A 204 -8.42 11.31 3.78
CA LEU A 204 -7.48 11.20 2.65
C LEU A 204 -7.12 12.59 2.11
N LYS A 205 -5.82 12.88 2.04
CA LYS A 205 -5.29 14.17 1.55
C LYS A 205 -5.72 14.45 0.11
N VAL A 206 -5.70 13.42 -0.74
CA VAL A 206 -6.21 13.45 -2.12
C VAL A 206 -6.51 12.03 -2.61
N ILE A 207 -7.41 11.91 -3.58
CA ILE A 207 -7.73 10.65 -4.27
C ILE A 207 -7.46 10.83 -5.77
N TRP A 208 -6.46 10.11 -6.28
CA TRP A 208 -6.05 10.12 -7.68
C TRP A 208 -6.36 8.78 -8.37
N ALA A 209 -6.89 8.86 -9.59
CA ALA A 209 -7.33 7.72 -10.39
C ALA A 209 -6.62 7.71 -11.76
N ARG A 210 -7.03 6.80 -12.66
CA ARG A 210 -6.38 6.55 -13.96
C ARG A 210 -6.18 7.78 -14.86
N ASP A 211 -7.02 8.79 -14.70
CA ASP A 211 -6.99 10.08 -15.40
C ASP A 211 -5.79 10.96 -15.00
N THR A 212 -5.25 10.78 -13.79
CA THR A 212 -4.07 11.50 -13.29
C THR A 212 -2.72 10.91 -13.75
N LEU A 213 -2.70 9.70 -14.32
CA LEU A 213 -1.48 8.97 -14.68
C LEU A 213 -0.82 9.44 -16.00
N GLY A 214 -1.10 10.68 -16.45
CA GLY A 214 -0.53 11.26 -17.68
C GLY A 214 -0.91 10.52 -18.98
N LEU A 215 -1.89 9.62 -18.94
CA LEU A 215 -2.23 8.74 -20.06
C LEU A 215 -2.93 9.49 -21.19
N ASN A 216 -2.55 9.20 -22.44
CA ASN A 216 -3.31 9.68 -23.59
C ASN A 216 -4.69 8.99 -23.70
N GLN A 217 -5.61 9.55 -24.49
CA GLN A 217 -6.99 9.06 -24.56
C GLN A 217 -7.12 7.59 -25.02
N ALA A 218 -6.17 7.05 -25.78
CA ALA A 218 -6.16 5.64 -26.17
C ALA A 218 -5.67 4.75 -25.01
N GLN A 219 -4.57 5.12 -24.36
CA GLN A 219 -4.01 4.45 -23.18
C GLN A 219 -4.98 4.43 -21.99
N TYR A 220 -5.72 5.53 -21.77
CA TYR A 220 -6.76 5.62 -20.74
C TYR A 220 -7.84 4.53 -20.91
N ASN A 221 -8.22 4.23 -22.16
CA ASN A 221 -9.27 3.27 -22.51
C ASN A 221 -8.78 1.83 -22.75
N GLN A 222 -7.49 1.53 -22.50
CA GLN A 222 -6.88 0.23 -22.75
C GLN A 222 -6.13 -0.28 -21.51
N LYS A 223 -5.95 -1.60 -21.38
CA LYS A 223 -5.07 -2.18 -20.34
C LYS A 223 -3.60 -2.10 -20.78
N VAL A 224 -3.03 -0.89 -20.71
CA VAL A 224 -1.59 -0.65 -20.84
C VAL A 224 -0.90 -0.71 -19.47
N GLN A 225 0.43 -0.89 -19.46
CA GLN A 225 1.25 -0.60 -18.28
C GLN A 225 1.15 0.89 -17.92
N THR A 226 1.25 1.21 -16.62
CA THR A 226 1.12 2.59 -16.12
C THR A 226 2.24 2.92 -15.15
N VAL A 227 2.64 4.19 -15.10
CA VAL A 227 3.69 4.70 -14.21
C VAL A 227 3.08 5.71 -13.24
N LYS A 228 3.47 5.62 -11.97
CA LYS A 228 3.19 6.58 -10.90
C LYS A 228 4.43 7.45 -10.70
N ASN A 229 4.68 8.38 -11.63
CA ASN A 229 5.82 9.28 -11.53
C ASN A 229 5.60 10.24 -10.35
N LEU A 230 6.39 10.10 -9.28
CA LEU A 230 6.26 10.91 -8.08
C LEU A 230 6.56 12.40 -8.31
N ASP A 231 7.28 12.76 -9.39
CA ASP A 231 7.47 14.17 -9.78
C ASP A 231 6.13 14.88 -10.07
N VAL A 232 5.04 14.16 -10.33
CA VAL A 232 3.70 14.75 -10.49
C VAL A 232 3.13 15.13 -9.12
N VAL A 233 3.32 14.25 -8.14
CA VAL A 233 2.92 14.47 -6.74
C VAL A 233 3.67 15.65 -6.14
N TRP A 234 4.99 15.70 -6.32
CA TRP A 234 5.87 16.73 -5.75
C TRP A 234 5.74 18.12 -6.41
N LYS A 235 5.04 18.21 -7.56
CA LYS A 235 4.68 19.50 -8.17
C LYS A 235 3.38 20.08 -7.62
N GLU A 236 2.47 19.25 -7.12
CA GLU A 236 1.19 19.69 -6.56
C GLU A 236 1.17 19.72 -5.02
N LEU A 237 2.00 18.91 -4.37
CA LEU A 237 2.04 18.73 -2.92
C LEU A 237 3.47 18.95 -2.35
N PRO A 238 3.62 19.51 -1.13
CA PRO A 238 4.92 19.91 -0.56
C PRO A 238 5.71 18.74 0.05
N TYR A 239 5.97 17.70 -0.75
CA TYR A 239 6.79 16.54 -0.41
C TYR A 239 7.90 16.33 -1.43
N SER A 240 8.83 15.44 -1.10
CA SER A 240 9.98 15.09 -1.92
C SER A 240 10.37 13.62 -1.69
N ALA A 241 11.51 13.15 -2.19
CA ALA A 241 11.94 11.76 -1.99
C ALA A 241 12.12 11.42 -0.51
N GLY A 242 12.63 12.35 0.31
CA GLY A 242 12.91 12.13 1.73
C GLY A 242 11.67 11.86 2.62
N ASN A 243 10.46 12.23 2.18
CA ASN A 243 9.24 12.08 2.97
C ASN A 243 8.03 11.51 2.21
N THR A 244 8.23 10.82 1.09
CA THR A 244 7.16 10.15 0.32
C THR A 244 7.34 8.64 0.29
N LEU A 245 6.27 7.88 0.51
CA LEU A 245 6.24 6.43 0.34
C LEU A 245 5.09 6.03 -0.60
N LEU A 246 5.36 5.15 -1.57
CA LEU A 246 4.35 4.49 -2.39
C LEU A 246 4.26 3.02 -1.99
N ILE A 247 3.04 2.55 -1.75
CA ILE A 247 2.72 1.13 -1.59
C ILE A 247 1.88 0.68 -2.80
N ASP A 248 2.36 -0.35 -3.49
CA ASP A 248 1.77 -0.95 -4.68
C ASP A 248 2.13 -2.44 -4.75
N ASP A 249 1.40 -3.24 -5.52
CA ASP A 249 1.67 -4.66 -5.78
C ASP A 249 2.57 -4.89 -7.01
N SER A 250 2.73 -3.87 -7.85
CA SER A 250 3.35 -3.98 -9.17
C SER A 250 4.72 -3.27 -9.21
N PRO A 251 5.87 -3.97 -9.25
CA PRO A 251 7.21 -3.35 -9.09
C PRO A 251 7.52 -2.24 -10.11
N LEU A 252 7.04 -2.38 -11.35
CA LEU A 252 7.24 -1.41 -12.43
C LEU A 252 6.43 -0.10 -12.32
N LYS A 253 5.75 0.18 -11.20
CA LYS A 253 4.91 1.40 -11.07
C LYS A 253 5.72 2.66 -10.81
N ALA A 254 6.78 2.59 -9.99
CA ALA A 254 7.64 3.71 -9.66
C ALA A 254 9.09 3.49 -10.11
N HIS A 255 9.30 2.95 -11.31
CA HIS A 255 10.66 2.72 -11.86
C HIS A 255 11.50 4.02 -12.00
N MET A 256 10.87 5.21 -11.99
CA MET A 256 11.54 6.51 -11.97
C MET A 256 11.94 6.96 -10.55
N GLN A 257 11.29 6.45 -9.51
CA GLN A 257 11.58 6.74 -8.11
C GLN A 257 11.57 5.44 -7.26
N PRO A 258 12.43 4.45 -7.61
CA PRO A 258 12.33 3.10 -7.05
C PRO A 258 12.57 3.06 -5.54
N TYR A 259 13.38 3.97 -5.01
CA TYR A 259 13.67 4.04 -3.57
C TYR A 259 12.52 4.64 -2.75
N ASN A 260 11.43 5.08 -3.38
CA ASN A 260 10.21 5.47 -2.66
C ASN A 260 9.13 4.37 -2.67
N HIS A 261 9.46 3.18 -3.19
CA HIS A 261 8.51 2.14 -3.52
C HIS A 261 8.62 0.93 -2.58
N ILE A 262 7.56 0.64 -1.84
CA ILE A 262 7.41 -0.58 -1.04
C ILE A 262 6.46 -1.50 -1.80
N VAL A 263 7.03 -2.45 -2.55
CA VAL A 263 6.26 -3.46 -3.28
C VAL A 263 5.62 -4.44 -2.30
N LEU A 264 4.36 -4.82 -2.52
CA LEU A 264 3.64 -5.86 -1.78
C LEU A 264 3.40 -7.13 -2.61
N ARG A 265 3.12 -8.23 -1.91
CA ARG A 265 2.49 -9.41 -2.50
C ARG A 265 1.10 -9.04 -3.01
N GLU A 266 0.78 -9.27 -4.30
CA GLU A 266 -0.57 -9.04 -4.84
C GLU A 266 -1.58 -9.87 -4.02
N TYR A 267 -2.60 -9.20 -3.46
CA TYR A 267 -3.79 -9.83 -2.89
C TYR A 267 -4.69 -10.34 -4.02
N ASP A 268 -4.25 -11.46 -4.58
CA ASP A 268 -4.77 -12.07 -5.79
C ASP A 268 -6.01 -12.96 -5.52
N HIS A 269 -6.40 -13.77 -6.51
CA HIS A 269 -7.47 -14.75 -6.32
C HIS A 269 -7.08 -15.88 -5.35
N ALA A 270 -5.83 -16.35 -5.34
CA ALA A 270 -5.36 -17.43 -4.48
C ALA A 270 -5.35 -17.01 -3.00
N LEU A 271 -4.80 -15.84 -2.66
CA LEU A 271 -4.89 -15.29 -1.30
C LEU A 271 -6.35 -14.98 -0.93
N PHE A 272 -7.15 -14.42 -1.84
CA PHE A 272 -8.57 -14.18 -1.59
C PHE A 272 -9.34 -15.46 -1.22
N VAL A 273 -9.10 -16.62 -1.87
CA VAL A 273 -9.84 -17.84 -1.53
C VAL A 273 -9.38 -18.50 -0.22
N ARG A 274 -8.10 -18.38 0.14
CA ARG A 274 -7.56 -18.94 1.42
C ARG A 274 -8.30 -18.42 2.66
N ARG A 275 -8.87 -17.22 2.63
CA ARG A 275 -9.65 -16.66 3.75
C ARG A 275 -10.85 -17.53 4.17
N HIS A 276 -11.35 -18.39 3.26
CA HIS A 276 -12.47 -19.29 3.49
C HIS A 276 -12.07 -20.66 4.06
N ASP A 277 -10.77 -20.94 4.14
CA ASP A 277 -10.20 -22.10 4.82
C ASP A 277 -9.87 -21.68 6.27
N PRO A 278 -10.37 -22.39 7.30
CA PRO A 278 -10.09 -22.07 8.70
C PRO A 278 -8.62 -22.32 9.05
N GLU A 279 -8.03 -23.41 8.55
CA GLU A 279 -6.67 -23.88 8.87
C GLU A 279 -5.59 -23.14 8.08
N ALA A 280 -5.93 -22.59 6.91
CA ALA A 280 -4.99 -21.81 6.12
C ALA A 280 -4.52 -20.53 6.87
N PRO A 281 -3.19 -20.26 6.93
CA PRO A 281 -2.66 -18.99 7.41
C PRO A 281 -3.30 -17.80 6.70
N LYS A 282 -3.66 -16.76 7.47
CA LYS A 282 -4.29 -15.55 6.93
C LYS A 282 -3.22 -14.67 6.27
N ASP A 283 -3.66 -13.76 5.39
CA ASP A 283 -2.74 -12.82 4.73
C ASP A 283 -2.36 -11.68 5.69
N GLU A 284 -1.29 -11.87 6.44
CA GLU A 284 -0.76 -10.90 7.40
C GLU A 284 0.04 -9.75 6.75
N THR A 285 0.07 -9.63 5.43
CA THR A 285 0.89 -8.61 4.73
C THR A 285 0.65 -7.19 5.24
N LEU A 286 -0.59 -6.81 5.59
CA LEU A 286 -0.84 -5.48 6.14
C LEU A 286 -0.32 -5.28 7.58
N LEU A 287 -0.20 -6.34 8.39
CA LEU A 287 0.49 -6.27 9.69
C LEU A 287 1.99 -6.06 9.49
N GLY A 288 2.59 -6.75 8.50
CA GLY A 288 3.98 -6.51 8.09
C GLY A 288 4.21 -5.08 7.60
N VAL A 289 3.27 -4.53 6.82
CA VAL A 289 3.30 -3.13 6.38
C VAL A 289 3.22 -2.14 7.55
N ILE A 290 2.42 -2.41 8.59
CA ILE A 290 2.40 -1.56 9.80
C ILE A 290 3.77 -1.57 10.47
N GLY A 291 4.40 -2.74 10.64
CA GLY A 291 5.75 -2.85 11.19
C GLY A 291 6.78 -2.06 10.39
N LEU A 292 6.79 -2.26 9.07
CA LEU A 292 7.70 -1.60 8.13
C LEU A 292 7.50 -0.07 8.13
N LEU A 293 6.24 0.40 8.10
CA LEU A 293 5.92 1.83 8.18
C LEU A 293 6.27 2.45 9.54
N SER A 294 6.13 1.71 10.64
CA SER A 294 6.48 2.19 12.00
C SER A 294 7.97 2.50 12.15
N GLU A 295 8.83 1.78 11.42
CA GLU A 295 10.24 2.12 11.28
C GLU A 295 10.42 3.27 10.26
N ALA A 296 9.76 3.21 9.10
CA ALA A 296 9.91 4.22 8.05
C ALA A 296 9.51 5.65 8.49
N ILE A 297 8.52 5.82 9.38
CA ILE A 297 8.15 7.14 9.93
C ILE A 297 9.25 7.76 10.80
N ARG A 298 10.14 6.94 11.39
CA ARG A 298 11.28 7.38 12.22
C ARG A 298 12.48 7.87 11.39
N GLN A 299 12.49 7.63 10.09
CA GLN A 299 13.61 7.93 9.19
C GLN A 299 13.57 9.37 8.70
N SER A 300 14.68 10.11 8.73
CA SER A 300 14.72 11.48 8.19
C SER A 300 14.61 11.51 6.67
N ASN A 301 15.16 10.50 5.98
CA ASN A 301 15.06 10.30 4.54
C ASN A 301 14.58 8.87 4.25
N VAL A 302 13.28 8.70 3.94
CA VAL A 302 12.72 7.37 3.67
C VAL A 302 13.31 6.70 2.44
N ALA A 303 13.71 7.48 1.43
CA ALA A 303 14.25 6.93 0.20
C ALA A 303 15.69 6.45 0.37
N HIS A 304 16.53 7.19 1.11
CA HIS A 304 17.83 6.67 1.54
C HIS A 304 17.68 5.41 2.40
N TRP A 305 16.69 5.36 3.31
CA TRP A 305 16.46 4.16 4.13
C TRP A 305 16.04 2.94 3.30
N ILE A 306 15.16 3.08 2.30
CA ILE A 306 14.81 2.00 1.38
C ILE A 306 16.03 1.58 0.55
N ARG A 307 16.81 2.53 0.03
CA ARG A 307 18.04 2.25 -0.74
C ARG A 307 19.06 1.43 0.03
N GLU A 308 19.26 1.70 1.32
CA GLU A 308 20.14 0.92 2.19
C GLU A 308 19.54 -0.44 2.61
N GLY A 309 18.48 -0.90 1.95
CA GLY A 309 17.83 -2.18 2.20
C GLY A 309 16.97 -2.18 3.47
N GLY A 310 16.42 -1.03 3.88
CA GLY A 310 15.58 -0.89 5.07
C GLY A 310 14.48 -1.96 5.20
N PRO A 311 13.64 -2.20 4.17
CA PRO A 311 12.65 -3.28 4.15
C PRO A 311 13.20 -4.70 4.36
N MET A 312 14.49 -4.94 4.09
CA MET A 312 15.17 -6.23 4.30
C MET A 312 15.83 -6.35 5.69
N LYS A 313 15.74 -5.29 6.51
CA LYS A 313 16.44 -5.18 7.80
C LYS A 313 15.47 -4.81 8.94
N PRO A 314 14.55 -5.72 9.35
CA PRO A 314 13.70 -5.48 10.52
C PRO A 314 14.55 -5.23 11.78
N PRO A 315 14.26 -4.20 12.59
CA PRO A 315 14.96 -3.97 13.85
C PRO A 315 14.94 -5.20 14.78
N GLY A 316 16.12 -5.69 15.16
CA GLY A 316 16.29 -6.89 15.99
C GLY A 316 16.26 -8.23 15.23
N PHE A 317 16.15 -8.22 13.90
CA PHE A 317 16.28 -9.42 13.08
C PHE A 317 17.75 -9.71 12.75
N GLU A 318 18.32 -10.73 13.39
CA GLU A 318 19.60 -11.32 12.98
C GLU A 318 19.32 -12.33 11.86
N ALA A 319 19.82 -12.03 10.66
CA ALA A 319 19.66 -12.92 9.52
C ALA A 319 20.46 -14.23 9.74
N PRO A 320 19.89 -15.42 9.51
CA PRO A 320 20.61 -16.69 9.64
C PRO A 320 21.87 -16.72 8.74
N GLU A 321 22.93 -17.39 9.19
CA GLU A 321 24.28 -17.35 8.57
C GLU A 321 24.29 -17.60 7.05
N GLN A 322 23.33 -18.39 6.53
CA GLN A 322 23.13 -18.64 5.10
C GLN A 322 22.90 -17.39 4.22
N TYR A 323 22.55 -16.24 4.83
CA TYR A 323 22.41 -14.94 4.15
C TYR A 323 23.67 -14.06 4.24
N ILE A 324 24.69 -14.47 5.00
CA ILE A 324 25.97 -13.78 5.05
C ILE A 324 26.76 -14.16 3.79
N LEU A 325 26.66 -13.31 2.77
CA LEU A 325 27.58 -13.34 1.64
C LEU A 325 28.98 -12.96 2.14
N GLU A 326 29.82 -13.98 2.36
CA GLU A 326 31.27 -13.86 2.57
C GLU A 326 31.85 -12.79 1.62
N PRO A 327 32.44 -11.69 2.13
CA PRO A 327 32.96 -10.63 1.29
C PRO A 327 34.15 -11.16 0.49
N SER A 328 33.93 -11.39 -0.81
CA SER A 328 34.90 -12.02 -1.72
C SER A 328 36.28 -11.38 -1.59
N ALA A 329 37.21 -12.11 -0.96
CA ALA A 329 38.47 -11.58 -0.48
C ALA A 329 39.50 -11.40 -1.60
N THR A 330 39.27 -10.42 -2.47
CA THR A 330 40.20 -9.93 -3.50
C THR A 330 41.37 -9.14 -2.88
N ASN A 331 42.09 -9.81 -1.98
CA ASN A 331 43.17 -9.28 -1.17
C ASN A 331 44.39 -8.90 -2.04
N PRO A 332 44.69 -7.59 -2.22
CA PRO A 332 45.82 -7.17 -3.05
C PRO A 332 47.11 -7.35 -2.26
N LYS A 333 47.90 -8.38 -2.61
CA LYS A 333 49.22 -8.59 -2.01
C LYS A 333 50.22 -7.54 -2.47
N GLU A 334 50.43 -6.51 -1.65
CA GLU A 334 51.66 -5.71 -1.70
C GLU A 334 52.89 -6.56 -1.35
N GLY A 335 54.08 -6.08 -1.74
CA GLY A 335 55.34 -6.48 -1.08
C GLY A 335 56.30 -7.40 -1.85
N ALA A 336 56.71 -7.05 -3.07
CA ALA A 336 57.96 -7.57 -3.66
C ALA A 336 58.60 -6.59 -4.67
N SER A 337 59.60 -5.82 -4.23
CA SER A 337 60.57 -5.17 -5.14
C SER A 337 61.76 -6.09 -5.41
N PRO A 338 62.33 -6.04 -6.62
CA PRO A 338 63.74 -5.69 -6.73
C PRO A 338 64.01 -4.62 -7.81
N GLN A 339 65.13 -3.89 -7.66
CA GLN A 339 65.55 -2.82 -8.57
C GLN A 339 66.45 -3.33 -9.75
N PRO A 340 67.25 -2.51 -10.47
CA PRO A 340 66.94 -2.23 -11.86
C PRO A 340 68.05 -2.61 -12.85
N LYS A 341 67.72 -2.78 -14.14
CA LYS A 341 68.73 -2.88 -15.20
C LYS A 341 68.38 -2.02 -16.42
N ARG A 342 69.38 -1.24 -16.87
CA ARG A 342 69.34 -0.42 -18.09
C ARG A 342 69.41 -1.31 -19.35
N SER A 343 68.73 -0.92 -20.43
CA SER A 343 69.35 -0.50 -21.70
C SER A 343 68.32 -0.28 -22.82
N SER A 344 68.62 0.64 -23.74
CA SER A 344 68.25 0.72 -25.18
C SER A 344 66.99 -0.01 -25.72
N SER A 345 66.18 0.55 -26.64
CA SER A 345 66.50 1.54 -27.69
C SER A 345 65.26 2.24 -28.30
N LEU A 346 65.52 3.31 -29.06
CA LEU A 346 64.92 3.70 -30.38
C LEU A 346 63.70 2.89 -30.88
N SER A 347 62.64 3.48 -31.49
CA SER A 347 62.39 4.89 -31.87
C SER A 347 60.99 5.08 -32.51
N ARG A 348 60.72 6.33 -32.94
CA ARG A 348 59.87 6.75 -34.09
C ARG A 348 58.42 7.17 -33.79
N SER A 349 58.21 8.48 -33.88
CA SER A 349 56.92 9.17 -33.88
C SER A 349 56.31 9.26 -35.29
N VAL A 350 54.97 9.28 -35.37
CA VAL A 350 54.18 9.83 -36.49
C VAL A 350 52.94 10.51 -35.93
N THR A 351 52.51 11.62 -36.52
CA THR A 351 51.39 12.47 -36.06
C THR A 351 50.29 12.59 -37.11
N SER A 352 49.03 12.33 -36.76
CA SER A 352 47.86 12.92 -37.44
C SER A 352 46.55 12.71 -36.67
N SER A 353 45.82 13.80 -36.42
CA SER A 353 44.40 13.82 -36.01
C SER A 353 43.51 14.05 -37.25
N PRO A 354 42.18 14.22 -37.12
CA PRO A 354 41.16 13.49 -36.34
C PRO A 354 40.05 12.89 -37.24
N VAL A 355 39.18 12.01 -36.71
CA VAL A 355 37.94 11.57 -37.40
C VAL A 355 36.77 11.52 -36.40
N LEU A 356 35.55 11.77 -36.88
CA LEU A 356 34.33 11.89 -36.08
C LEU A 356 33.66 10.55 -35.71
N ALA A 357 32.89 10.63 -34.61
CA ALA A 357 31.60 9.98 -34.37
C ALA A 357 31.49 8.44 -34.41
N SER A 358 31.24 7.88 -33.23
CA SER A 358 29.98 7.15 -32.99
C SER A 358 29.61 7.24 -31.51
N ASN A 359 28.34 7.56 -31.20
CA ASN A 359 27.82 7.36 -29.85
C ASN A 359 27.67 5.85 -29.65
N ALA A 360 28.44 5.27 -28.73
CA ALA A 360 28.18 3.90 -28.30
C ALA A 360 26.97 3.89 -27.37
N ASP A 361 26.02 2.99 -27.61
CA ASP A 361 24.96 2.70 -26.64
C ASP A 361 25.59 2.09 -25.39
N THR A 362 25.72 2.88 -24.33
CA THR A 362 26.20 2.39 -23.03
C THR A 362 25.18 1.44 -22.45
N LEU A 363 25.41 0.14 -22.64
CA LEU A 363 24.76 -0.91 -21.86
C LEU A 363 24.86 -0.55 -20.36
N PRO A 364 23.78 -0.75 -19.57
CA PRO A 364 23.82 -0.42 -18.16
C PRO A 364 24.96 -1.18 -17.47
N ASP A 365 25.66 -0.51 -16.56
CA ASP A 365 26.71 -1.14 -15.77
C ASP A 365 26.13 -2.37 -15.05
N SER A 366 26.84 -3.50 -15.12
CA SER A 366 26.60 -4.70 -14.31
C SER A 366 26.27 -4.36 -12.86
N SER A 367 26.97 -3.41 -12.23
CA SER A 367 26.69 -3.03 -10.85
C SER A 367 25.39 -2.21 -10.67
N GLU A 368 24.89 -1.53 -11.71
CA GLU A 368 23.55 -0.91 -11.73
C GLU A 368 22.47 -1.99 -11.87
N VAL A 369 22.67 -2.97 -12.75
CA VAL A 369 21.74 -4.10 -12.96
C VAL A 369 21.64 -4.99 -11.72
N GLU A 370 22.76 -5.33 -11.08
CA GLU A 370 22.77 -6.09 -9.83
C GLU A 370 22.12 -5.31 -8.68
N ARG A 371 22.31 -3.99 -8.61
CA ARG A 371 21.58 -3.15 -7.63
C ARG A 371 20.08 -3.10 -7.91
N MET A 372 19.64 -3.08 -9.16
CA MET A 372 18.22 -3.17 -9.49
C MET A 372 17.64 -4.57 -9.16
N ALA A 373 18.38 -5.65 -9.41
CA ALA A 373 17.99 -7.00 -9.00
C ALA A 373 17.97 -7.18 -7.47
N ALA A 374 18.85 -6.50 -6.73
CA ALA A 374 18.79 -6.45 -5.26
C ALA A 374 17.53 -5.73 -4.76
N ILE A 375 17.08 -4.67 -5.43
CA ILE A 375 15.78 -4.02 -5.17
C ILE A 375 14.59 -4.95 -5.50
N GLU A 376 14.76 -5.89 -6.45
CA GLU A 376 13.78 -6.95 -6.73
C GLU A 376 13.81 -8.12 -5.71
N THR A 377 14.68 -8.10 -4.70
CA THR A 377 14.58 -9.03 -3.56
C THR A 377 13.47 -8.56 -2.63
N LEU A 378 12.24 -8.98 -2.92
CA LEU A 378 11.06 -8.43 -2.25
C LEU A 378 10.94 -8.97 -0.82
N TRP A 379 10.95 -8.07 0.16
CA TRP A 379 10.91 -8.35 1.62
C TRP A 379 9.81 -9.32 2.10
N PHE A 380 8.74 -9.48 1.32
CA PHE A 380 7.63 -10.40 1.62
C PHE A 380 7.80 -11.81 1.02
N GLN A 381 8.87 -12.07 0.24
CA GLN A 381 9.20 -13.40 -0.28
C GLN A 381 9.95 -14.25 0.77
N ASP A 382 10.79 -13.60 1.58
CA ASP A 382 11.39 -14.21 2.76
C ASP A 382 10.36 -14.24 3.89
N GLU A 383 9.99 -15.45 4.35
CA GLU A 383 8.95 -15.62 5.37
C GLU A 383 9.42 -15.20 6.76
N ALA A 384 10.73 -15.19 7.04
CA ALA A 384 11.28 -14.76 8.33
C ALA A 384 11.35 -13.22 8.43
N ILE A 385 11.74 -12.53 7.36
CA ILE A 385 11.68 -11.06 7.26
C ILE A 385 10.21 -10.59 7.34
N LEU A 386 9.29 -11.26 6.65
CA LEU A 386 7.86 -10.97 6.74
C LEU A 386 7.33 -11.19 8.18
N ALA A 387 7.66 -12.32 8.81
CA ALA A 387 7.24 -12.61 10.19
C ALA A 387 7.80 -11.60 11.21
N ALA A 388 9.06 -11.18 11.05
CA ALA A 388 9.67 -10.14 11.90
C ALA A 388 8.94 -8.80 11.76
N TRP A 389 8.61 -8.37 10.53
CA TRP A 389 7.81 -7.16 10.33
C TRP A 389 6.37 -7.30 10.85
N VAL A 390 5.74 -8.46 10.70
CA VAL A 390 4.41 -8.74 11.29
C VAL A 390 4.46 -8.62 12.82
N GLN A 391 5.50 -9.15 13.46
CA GLN A 391 5.67 -9.06 14.91
C GLN A 391 5.88 -7.61 15.38
N ILE A 392 6.70 -6.81 14.67
CA ILE A 392 6.87 -5.38 14.94
C ILE A 392 5.53 -4.64 14.78
N GLY A 393 4.78 -4.93 13.72
CA GLY A 393 3.45 -4.34 13.49
C GLY A 393 2.43 -4.70 14.56
N ARG A 394 2.49 -5.92 15.11
CA ARG A 394 1.64 -6.37 16.23
C ARG A 394 1.97 -5.64 17.53
N VAL A 395 3.25 -5.48 17.86
CA VAL A 395 3.70 -4.71 19.04
C VAL A 395 3.32 -3.22 18.92
N GLU A 396 3.42 -2.65 17.72
CA GLU A 396 3.05 -1.26 17.46
C GLU A 396 1.52 -1.03 17.50
N LEU A 397 0.72 -2.01 17.06
CA LEU A 397 -0.74 -2.00 17.25
C LEU A 397 -1.11 -2.09 18.74
N GLU A 398 -0.44 -2.96 19.51
CA GLU A 398 -0.63 -3.10 20.96
C GLU A 398 -0.25 -1.81 21.70
N ARG A 399 0.86 -1.15 21.34
CA ARG A 399 1.27 0.16 21.89
C ARG A 399 0.17 1.22 21.77
N LEU A 400 -0.62 1.17 20.70
CA LEU A 400 -1.70 2.11 20.40
C LEU A 400 -3.09 1.61 20.83
N GLY A 401 -3.20 0.43 21.43
CA GLY A 401 -4.48 -0.17 21.83
C GLY A 401 -5.38 -0.57 20.65
N ILE A 402 -4.82 -0.74 19.45
CA ILE A 402 -5.55 -1.06 18.22
C ILE A 402 -5.62 -2.59 18.07
N ALA A 403 -6.82 -3.14 17.97
CA ALA A 403 -7.00 -4.58 17.77
C ALA A 403 -6.58 -5.03 16.35
N PRO A 404 -5.82 -6.13 16.19
CA PRO A 404 -5.41 -6.67 14.88
C PRO A 404 -6.55 -7.47 14.23
N GLU A 405 -7.65 -6.79 13.90
CA GLU A 405 -8.89 -7.41 13.44
C GLU A 405 -8.81 -7.86 11.97
N VAL A 406 -9.23 -9.10 11.70
CA VAL A 406 -9.24 -9.72 10.36
C VAL A 406 -10.33 -9.10 9.44
N GLY A 407 -11.18 -8.22 9.97
CA GLY A 407 -12.43 -7.73 9.36
C GLY A 407 -12.31 -6.80 8.15
N ALA A 408 -13.46 -6.28 7.74
CA ALA A 408 -13.63 -5.17 6.81
C ALA A 408 -14.44 -4.05 7.48
N ILE A 409 -14.19 -2.80 7.09
CA ILE A 409 -14.99 -1.66 7.55
C ILE A 409 -16.39 -1.73 6.92
N ASP A 410 -17.44 -1.55 7.73
CA ASP A 410 -18.82 -1.51 7.28
C ASP A 410 -19.26 -0.11 6.81
N GLY A 411 -20.57 0.07 6.58
CA GLY A 411 -21.11 1.35 6.11
C GLY A 411 -21.13 2.47 7.17
N GLU A 412 -20.97 2.13 8.45
CA GLU A 412 -21.02 3.07 9.59
C GLU A 412 -19.62 3.33 10.18
N GLY A 413 -18.58 2.70 9.63
CA GLY A 413 -17.20 2.82 10.09
C GLY A 413 -16.75 1.73 11.07
N ASN A 414 -17.65 0.80 11.43
CA ASN A 414 -17.37 -0.26 12.39
C ASN A 414 -16.70 -1.47 11.72
N SER A 415 -16.06 -2.31 12.53
CA SER A 415 -15.41 -3.53 12.04
C SER A 415 -16.40 -4.67 11.89
N SER A 416 -16.48 -5.25 10.70
CA SER A 416 -17.31 -6.41 10.36
C SER A 416 -16.45 -7.64 10.07
N MET A 417 -16.83 -8.80 10.62
CA MET A 417 -16.15 -10.08 10.34
C MET A 417 -16.38 -10.53 8.88
N LEU A 418 -15.39 -11.21 8.27
CA LEU A 418 -15.22 -11.41 6.81
C LEU A 418 -15.89 -12.64 6.15
#